data_AF-A0A2I0QHP7-F1
#
_entry.id   AF-A0A2I0QHP7-F1
#
_cell.length_a   1.000
_cell.length_b   1.000
_cell.length_c   1.000
_cell.angle_alpha   90.00
_cell.angle_beta   90.00
_cell.angle_gamma   90.00
#
_symmetry.space_group_name_H-M   'P 1'
#
loop_
_entity.id
_entity.type
_entity.pdbx_description
1 polymer ?
#
loop_
_entity_poly.entity_id
_entity_poly.type
_entity_poly.pdbx_seq_one_letter_code
_entity_poly.pdbx_strand_id
1 'polypeptide(L)'
;STAMALNRIIDANIDALNLRTADRHIPSGIIKRRDAWTFAIISGLLFFASAYFLNFLCFILAPVPVLLFIIYPYLKRYTYFSHLFLGLILGIGVGGGYLAITGNFENLIYPLILFFFVMFWVAGFDIIYAIQDVKFDREQNLYSVPAKFGVRNALRISLLFHLVSTGILILFYVLFQSLFSSAFMFGSGIAIIALLLIYEHKICYSDVSEAAIQKAFFATNAIVGVCFLLALILGLFL
;
A
#
# COMPACT_ATOMS: atom_id res chain seq x y z
N SER A 1 -3.56 -12.50 2.37
CA SER A 1 -4.97 -12.89 2.62
C SER A 1 -5.47 -12.46 4.00
N THR A 2 -4.79 -12.80 5.09
CA THR A 2 -5.21 -12.44 6.47
C THR A 2 -5.52 -10.96 6.66
N ALA A 3 -4.65 -10.07 6.19
CA ALA A 3 -4.86 -8.61 6.28
C ALA A 3 -6.19 -8.14 5.68
N MET A 4 -6.50 -8.60 4.46
CA MET A 4 -7.75 -8.25 3.78
C MET A 4 -8.97 -8.83 4.51
N ALA A 5 -8.89 -10.09 4.95
CA ALA A 5 -9.98 -10.72 5.69
C ALA A 5 -10.26 -10.00 7.01
N LEU A 6 -9.23 -9.68 7.79
CA LEU A 6 -9.35 -8.91 9.04
C LEU A 6 -9.94 -7.53 8.78
N ASN A 7 -9.47 -6.81 7.75
CA ASN A 7 -10.04 -5.52 7.39
C ASN A 7 -11.55 -5.63 7.11
N ARG A 8 -11.98 -6.60 6.28
CA ARG A 8 -13.42 -6.82 5.98
C ARG A 8 -14.23 -7.22 7.22
N ILE A 9 -13.67 -8.01 8.12
CA ILE A 9 -14.34 -8.45 9.36
C ILE A 9 -14.52 -7.29 10.34
N ILE A 10 -13.45 -6.51 10.55
CA ILE A 10 -13.41 -5.41 11.52
C ILE A 10 -14.27 -4.24 11.06
N ASP A 11 -14.27 -3.96 9.76
CA ASP A 11 -15.00 -2.84 9.19
C ASP A 11 -16.43 -3.18 8.77
N ALA A 12 -16.84 -4.46 8.80
CA ALA A 12 -18.16 -4.91 8.34
C ALA A 12 -19.35 -4.04 8.77
N ASN A 13 -19.40 -3.62 10.03
CA ASN A 13 -20.51 -2.80 10.53
C ASN A 13 -20.51 -1.38 9.94
N ILE A 14 -19.31 -0.80 9.73
CA ILE A 14 -19.15 0.51 9.10
C ILE A 14 -19.41 0.40 7.60
N ASP A 15 -18.88 -0.66 6.98
CA ASP A 15 -19.04 -0.93 5.55
C ASP A 15 -20.53 -1.09 5.18
N ALA A 16 -21.35 -1.67 6.06
CA ALA A 16 -22.80 -1.81 5.87
C ALA A 16 -23.55 -0.47 5.82
N LEU A 17 -22.98 0.60 6.38
CA LEU A 17 -23.57 1.94 6.40
C LEU A 17 -23.16 2.78 5.19
N ASN A 18 -22.10 2.40 4.47
CA ASN A 18 -21.61 3.14 3.31
C ASN A 18 -22.17 2.54 2.03
N LEU A 19 -22.87 3.35 1.23
CA LEU A 19 -23.49 2.96 -0.04
C LEU A 19 -22.51 2.24 -0.99
N ARG A 20 -21.24 2.66 -1.01
CA ARG A 20 -20.20 2.07 -1.87
C ARG A 20 -19.76 0.67 -1.41
N THR A 21 -20.01 0.32 -0.16
CA THR A 21 -19.47 -0.89 0.46
C THR A 21 -20.52 -1.78 1.11
N ALA A 22 -21.79 -1.38 1.10
CA ALA A 22 -22.90 -2.13 1.66
C ALA A 22 -23.17 -3.46 0.93
N ASP A 23 -22.73 -3.57 -0.32
CA ASP A 23 -22.82 -4.77 -1.15
C ASP A 23 -21.68 -5.78 -0.92
N ARG A 24 -20.65 -5.41 -0.16
CA ARG A 24 -19.50 -6.28 0.14
C ARG A 24 -19.94 -7.58 0.81
N HIS A 25 -19.20 -8.65 0.55
CA HIS A 25 -19.53 -10.03 0.96
C HIS A 25 -20.02 -10.24 2.40
N ILE A 26 -19.46 -9.53 3.39
CA ILE A 26 -19.88 -9.68 4.80
C ILE A 26 -21.13 -8.83 5.08
N PRO A 27 -21.13 -7.50 4.81
CA PRO A 27 -22.34 -6.68 4.90
C PRO A 27 -23.58 -7.24 4.19
N SER A 28 -23.42 -7.76 2.96
CA SER A 28 -24.51 -8.33 2.16
C SER A 28 -24.90 -9.76 2.55
N GLY A 29 -24.22 -10.36 3.53
CA GLY A 29 -24.51 -11.71 4.02
C GLY A 29 -24.08 -12.86 3.11
N ILE A 30 -23.43 -12.59 1.98
CA ILE A 30 -22.89 -13.60 1.05
C ILE A 30 -21.88 -14.51 1.77
N ILE A 31 -21.04 -13.95 2.66
CA ILE A 31 -20.10 -14.68 3.50
C ILE A 31 -20.42 -14.42 4.97
N LYS A 32 -20.58 -15.50 5.74
CA LYS A 32 -20.76 -15.39 7.20
C LYS A 32 -19.46 -14.93 7.85
N ARG A 33 -19.58 -14.08 8.87
CA ARG A 33 -18.44 -13.55 9.63
C ARG A 33 -17.53 -14.65 10.20
N ARG A 34 -18.12 -15.79 10.60
CA ARG A 34 -17.38 -16.98 11.07
C ARG A 34 -16.47 -17.55 9.97
N ASP A 35 -16.97 -17.67 8.75
CA ASP A 35 -16.22 -18.27 7.65
C ASP A 35 -15.07 -17.34 7.21
N ALA A 36 -15.29 -16.02 7.25
CA ALA A 36 -14.22 -15.04 7.08
C ALA A 36 -13.13 -15.14 8.16
N TRP A 37 -13.51 -15.35 9.44
CA TRP A 37 -12.54 -15.61 10.52
C TRP A 37 -11.74 -16.89 10.30
N THR A 38 -12.40 -17.98 9.94
CA THR A 38 -11.73 -19.25 9.61
C THR A 38 -10.72 -19.05 8.48
N PHE A 39 -11.10 -18.35 7.42
CA PHE A 39 -10.20 -18.02 6.31
C PHE A 39 -9.00 -17.16 6.76
N ALA A 40 -9.23 -16.16 7.61
CA ALA A 40 -8.18 -15.31 8.15
C ALA A 40 -7.18 -16.10 9.00
N ILE A 41 -7.66 -17.00 9.85
CA ILE A 41 -6.84 -17.86 10.73
C ILE A 41 -6.03 -18.84 9.89
N ILE A 42 -6.66 -19.58 8.97
CA ILE A 42 -5.95 -20.52 8.08
C ILE A 42 -4.88 -19.79 7.26
N SER A 43 -5.23 -18.65 6.67
CA SER A 43 -4.27 -17.82 5.93
C SER A 43 -3.11 -17.34 6.82
N GLY A 44 -3.39 -17.03 8.10
CA GLY A 44 -2.39 -16.59 9.06
C GLY A 44 -1.44 -17.72 9.43
N LEU A 45 -1.97 -18.90 9.70
CA LEU A 45 -1.18 -20.11 9.97
C LEU A 45 -0.30 -20.48 8.77
N LEU A 46 -0.83 -20.39 7.55
CA LEU A 46 -0.03 -20.58 6.33
C LEU A 46 1.08 -19.54 6.20
N PHE A 47 0.82 -18.28 6.55
CA PHE A 47 1.85 -17.25 6.58
C PHE A 47 2.97 -17.56 7.59
N PHE A 48 2.62 -17.99 8.81
CA PHE A 48 3.61 -18.43 9.82
C PHE A 48 4.40 -19.66 9.37
N ALA A 49 3.73 -20.64 8.75
CA ALA A 49 4.38 -21.82 8.20
C ALA A 49 5.37 -21.43 7.09
N SER A 50 4.98 -20.56 6.16
CA SER A 50 5.89 -20.05 5.12
C SER A 50 7.08 -19.31 5.73
N ALA A 51 6.86 -18.46 6.74
CA ALA A 51 7.95 -17.75 7.41
C ALA A 51 8.94 -18.71 8.10
N TYR A 52 8.43 -19.79 8.70
CA TYR A 52 9.24 -20.87 9.27
C TYR A 52 10.12 -21.57 8.23
N PHE A 53 9.57 -21.86 7.05
CA PHE A 53 10.31 -22.52 5.97
C PHE A 53 11.28 -21.61 5.23
N LEU A 54 11.18 -20.27 5.39
CA LEU A 54 12.14 -19.32 4.82
C LEU A 54 13.42 -19.29 5.65
N ASN A 55 13.34 -18.84 6.90
CA ASN A 55 14.44 -18.87 7.87
C ASN A 55 13.95 -18.48 9.27
N PHE A 56 14.80 -18.72 10.29
CA PHE A 56 14.49 -18.43 11.69
C PHE A 56 14.17 -16.96 11.96
N LEU A 57 14.84 -16.03 11.26
CA LEU A 57 14.62 -14.60 11.44
C LEU A 57 13.23 -14.18 10.95
N CYS A 58 12.83 -14.63 9.76
CA CYS A 58 11.48 -14.42 9.23
C CYS A 58 10.41 -15.00 10.17
N PHE A 59 10.64 -16.20 10.73
CA PHE A 59 9.70 -16.81 11.66
C PHE A 59 9.49 -15.98 12.93
N ILE A 60 10.57 -15.50 13.55
CA ILE A 60 10.50 -14.64 14.75
C ILE A 60 9.79 -13.32 14.45
N LEU A 61 10.01 -12.75 13.26
CA LEU A 61 9.44 -11.46 12.88
C LEU A 61 8.01 -11.56 12.35
N ALA A 62 7.55 -12.74 11.95
CA ALA A 62 6.20 -12.97 11.41
C ALA A 62 5.04 -12.41 12.27
N PRO A 63 5.08 -12.39 13.61
CA PRO A 63 4.04 -11.74 14.41
C PRO A 63 3.86 -10.25 14.12
N VAL A 64 4.93 -9.53 13.73
CA VAL A 64 4.90 -8.08 13.51
C VAL A 64 3.88 -7.68 12.43
N PRO A 65 3.95 -8.17 11.17
CA PRO A 65 2.95 -7.82 10.15
C PRO A 65 1.52 -8.23 10.56
N VAL A 66 1.35 -9.37 11.24
CA VAL A 66 0.02 -9.81 11.72
C VAL A 66 -0.58 -8.82 12.72
N LEU A 67 0.21 -8.32 13.66
CA LEU A 67 -0.23 -7.29 14.61
C LEU A 67 -0.62 -6.01 13.87
N LEU A 68 0.17 -5.58 12.88
CA LEU A 68 -0.14 -4.38 12.10
C LEU A 68 -1.42 -4.56 11.27
N PHE A 69 -1.68 -5.74 10.72
CA PHE A 69 -2.93 -6.07 10.02
C PHE A 69 -4.16 -5.94 10.92
N ILE A 70 -4.03 -6.27 12.21
CA ILE A 70 -5.09 -6.11 13.20
C ILE A 70 -5.29 -4.64 13.54
N ILE A 71 -4.20 -3.87 13.73
CA ILE A 71 -4.25 -2.47 14.14
C ILE A 71 -4.83 -1.58 13.04
N TYR A 72 -4.40 -1.78 11.80
CA TYR A 72 -4.68 -0.88 10.67
C TYR A 72 -6.17 -0.52 10.50
N PRO A 73 -7.12 -1.48 10.46
CA PRO A 73 -8.54 -1.18 10.27
C PRO A 73 -9.13 -0.32 11.40
N TYR A 74 -8.51 -0.29 12.59
CA TYR A 74 -8.95 0.57 13.70
C TYR A 74 -8.49 2.02 13.56
N LEU A 75 -7.41 2.29 12.84
CA LEU A 75 -6.80 3.62 12.82
C LEU A 75 -7.73 4.70 12.26
N LYS A 76 -8.58 4.37 11.30
CA LYS A 76 -9.58 5.31 10.76
C LYS A 76 -10.60 5.81 11.80
N ARG A 77 -10.66 5.19 12.98
CA ARG A 77 -11.51 5.63 14.11
C ARG A 77 -10.81 6.63 15.03
N TYR A 78 -9.49 6.82 14.89
CA TYR A 78 -8.67 7.55 15.86
C TYR A 78 -7.65 8.52 15.24
N THR A 79 -7.26 8.35 13.98
CA THR A 79 -6.18 9.14 13.38
C THR A 79 -6.27 9.25 11.85
N TYR A 80 -5.80 10.38 11.31
CA TYR A 80 -5.67 10.62 9.88
C TYR A 80 -4.44 9.93 9.26
N PHE A 81 -3.61 9.26 10.08
CA PHE A 81 -2.40 8.56 9.63
C PHE A 81 -2.65 7.15 9.09
N SER A 82 -3.92 6.72 8.94
CA SER A 82 -4.28 5.41 8.38
C SER A 82 -3.61 5.15 7.02
N HIS A 83 -3.53 6.16 6.15
CA HIS A 83 -2.90 6.07 4.82
C HIS A 83 -1.39 5.77 4.91
N LEU A 84 -0.66 6.47 5.79
CA LEU A 84 0.76 6.20 6.03
C LEU A 84 0.97 4.83 6.66
N PHE A 85 0.07 4.42 7.55
CA PHE A 85 0.14 3.11 8.19
C PHE A 85 -0.13 1.96 7.20
N LEU A 86 -1.04 2.15 6.24
CA LEU A 86 -1.22 1.21 5.12
C LEU A 86 0.08 1.10 4.31
N GLY A 87 0.70 2.24 4.00
CA GLY A 87 1.98 2.28 3.32
C GLY A 87 3.09 1.59 4.10
N LEU A 88 3.15 1.77 5.42
CA LEU A 88 4.09 1.08 6.30
C LEU A 88 3.89 -0.44 6.24
N ILE A 89 2.64 -0.91 6.27
CA ILE A 89 2.35 -2.34 6.20
C ILE A 89 2.84 -2.95 4.89
N LEU A 90 2.58 -2.30 3.76
CA LEU A 90 3.04 -2.78 2.46
C LEU A 90 4.57 -2.64 2.31
N GLY A 91 5.14 -1.55 2.83
CA GLY A 91 6.58 -1.33 2.87
C GLY A 91 7.32 -2.43 3.63
N ILE A 92 6.80 -2.89 4.78
CA ILE A 92 7.42 -3.99 5.55
C ILE A 92 7.58 -5.26 4.68
N GLY A 93 6.72 -5.45 3.68
CA GLY A 93 6.86 -6.53 2.71
C GLY A 93 8.20 -6.51 1.97
N VAL A 94 8.75 -5.33 1.67
CA VAL A 94 10.08 -5.16 1.06
C VAL A 94 11.17 -5.68 1.98
N GLY A 95 11.11 -5.30 3.26
CA GLY A 95 12.03 -5.81 4.28
C GLY A 95 11.89 -7.32 4.49
N GLY A 96 10.65 -7.83 4.53
CA GLY A 96 10.37 -9.26 4.64
C GLY A 96 10.96 -10.05 3.48
N GLY A 97 10.85 -9.57 2.24
CA GLY A 97 11.45 -10.19 1.06
C GLY A 97 12.98 -10.19 1.12
N TYR A 98 13.60 -9.11 1.58
CA TYR A 98 15.05 -9.05 1.79
C TYR A 98 15.52 -10.08 2.82
N LEU A 99 14.92 -10.07 4.01
CA LEU A 99 15.25 -10.98 5.10
C LEU A 99 14.97 -12.45 4.75
N ALA A 100 13.99 -12.72 3.89
CA ALA A 100 13.70 -14.06 3.40
C ALA A 100 14.87 -14.68 2.63
N ILE A 101 15.64 -13.84 1.92
CA ILE A 101 16.80 -14.28 1.12
C ILE A 101 18.10 -14.23 1.93
N THR A 102 18.33 -13.14 2.68
CA THR A 102 19.62 -12.95 3.38
C THR A 102 19.70 -13.67 4.72
N GLY A 103 18.56 -13.84 5.41
CA GLY A 103 18.51 -14.38 6.77
C GLY A 103 19.22 -13.53 7.82
N ASN A 104 19.59 -12.27 7.51
CA ASN A 104 20.34 -11.38 8.40
C ASN A 104 20.00 -9.90 8.14
N PHE A 105 20.48 -9.03 9.03
CA PHE A 105 20.25 -7.57 8.97
C PHE A 105 21.42 -6.79 8.35
N GLU A 106 22.34 -7.45 7.65
CA GLU A 106 23.40 -6.75 6.93
C GLU A 106 22.79 -5.93 5.79
N ASN A 107 23.42 -4.79 5.49
CA ASN A 107 23.02 -3.90 4.38
C ASN A 107 21.52 -3.54 4.32
N LEU A 108 20.86 -3.43 5.48
CA LEU A 108 19.45 -3.02 5.60
C LEU A 108 19.11 -1.68 4.94
N ILE A 109 20.12 -0.87 4.61
CA ILE A 109 19.91 0.39 3.91
C ILE A 109 19.18 0.20 2.57
N TYR A 110 19.40 -0.91 1.85
CA TYR A 110 18.72 -1.17 0.57
C TYR A 110 17.20 -1.35 0.76
N PRO A 111 16.73 -2.33 1.55
CA PRO A 111 15.29 -2.51 1.75
C PRO A 111 14.67 -1.36 2.54
N LEU A 112 15.43 -0.63 3.38
CA LEU A 112 14.89 0.49 4.15
C LEU A 112 14.53 1.69 3.26
N ILE A 113 15.38 2.03 2.29
CA ILE A 113 15.07 3.12 1.35
C ILE A 113 13.86 2.72 0.49
N LEU A 114 13.83 1.49 -0.02
CA LEU A 114 12.70 0.99 -0.80
C LEU A 114 11.40 0.85 0.03
N PHE A 115 11.51 0.53 1.33
CA PHE A 115 10.40 0.56 2.28
C PHE A 115 9.75 1.95 2.31
N PHE A 116 10.54 3.03 2.42
CA PHE A 116 9.99 4.38 2.46
C PHE A 116 9.41 4.80 1.10
N PHE A 117 10.03 4.38 -0.01
CA PHE A 117 9.45 4.56 -1.34
C PHE A 117 8.02 3.99 -1.40
N VAL A 118 7.85 2.72 -1.00
CA VAL A 118 6.54 2.03 -0.99
C VAL A 118 5.58 2.71 -0.01
N MET A 119 6.05 3.09 1.18
CA MET A 119 5.22 3.71 2.20
C MET A 119 4.57 5.01 1.70
N PHE A 120 5.35 5.90 1.11
CA PHE A 120 4.82 7.17 0.58
C PHE A 120 4.03 6.99 -0.71
N TRP A 121 4.43 6.06 -1.59
CA TRP A 121 3.65 5.74 -2.79
C TRP A 121 2.25 5.26 -2.43
N VAL A 122 2.16 4.27 -1.55
CA VAL A 122 0.89 3.69 -1.12
C VAL A 122 0.02 4.70 -0.39
N ALA A 123 0.61 5.47 0.53
CA ALA A 123 -0.13 6.50 1.22
C ALA A 123 -0.69 7.56 0.25
N GLY A 124 0.06 7.93 -0.79
CA GLY A 124 -0.37 8.91 -1.77
C GLY A 124 -1.59 8.45 -2.57
N PHE A 125 -1.56 7.25 -3.15
CA PHE A 125 -2.71 6.76 -3.93
C PHE A 125 -3.90 6.40 -3.02
N ASP A 126 -3.67 5.98 -1.77
CA ASP A 126 -4.75 5.64 -0.84
C ASP A 126 -5.51 6.91 -0.38
N ILE A 127 -4.81 8.04 -0.27
CA ILE A 127 -5.46 9.36 -0.06
C ILE A 127 -6.36 9.71 -1.25
N ILE A 128 -5.95 9.44 -2.48
CA ILE A 128 -6.78 9.64 -3.68
C ILE A 128 -8.00 8.73 -3.62
N TYR A 129 -7.79 7.45 -3.30
CA TYR A 129 -8.88 6.47 -3.20
C TYR A 129 -9.93 6.86 -2.17
N ALA A 130 -9.50 7.39 -1.03
CA ALA A 130 -10.37 7.83 0.06
C ALA A 130 -11.25 9.06 -0.28
N ILE A 131 -11.00 9.76 -1.40
CA ILE A 131 -11.86 10.87 -1.85
C ILE A 131 -13.30 10.39 -2.08
N GLN A 132 -13.49 9.14 -2.48
CA GLN A 132 -14.81 8.53 -2.71
C GLN A 132 -15.67 8.50 -1.44
N ASP A 133 -15.04 8.43 -0.26
CA ASP A 133 -15.74 8.23 1.01
C ASP A 133 -15.86 9.52 1.84
N VAL A 134 -15.51 10.69 1.30
CA VAL A 134 -15.46 11.96 2.07
C VAL A 134 -16.75 12.29 2.80
N LYS A 135 -17.90 12.11 2.15
CA LYS A 135 -19.21 12.39 2.76
C LYS A 135 -19.49 11.41 3.90
N PHE A 136 -19.33 10.12 3.61
CA PHE A 136 -19.55 9.05 4.57
C PHE A 136 -18.61 9.15 5.78
N ASP A 137 -17.33 9.39 5.56
CA ASP A 137 -16.34 9.53 6.62
C ASP A 137 -16.67 10.69 7.54
N ARG A 138 -17.19 11.80 7.01
CA ARG A 138 -17.65 12.94 7.83
C ARG A 138 -18.89 12.60 8.65
N GLU A 139 -19.88 11.95 8.02
CA GLU A 139 -21.13 11.56 8.69
C GLU A 139 -20.89 10.55 9.81
N GLN A 140 -19.93 9.63 9.62
CA GLN A 140 -19.56 8.61 10.61
C GLN A 140 -18.43 9.03 11.55
N ASN A 141 -17.98 10.30 11.50
CA ASN A 141 -16.88 10.83 12.29
C ASN A 141 -15.58 10.00 12.19
N LEU A 142 -15.30 9.50 10.99
CA LEU A 142 -14.07 8.78 10.66
C LEU A 142 -12.95 9.76 10.30
N TYR A 143 -11.72 9.31 10.54
CA TYR A 143 -10.50 10.07 10.34
C TYR A 143 -9.86 9.68 9.01
N SER A 144 -10.14 10.45 7.96
CA SER A 144 -9.42 10.38 6.69
C SER A 144 -8.92 11.77 6.26
N VAL A 145 -7.79 11.79 5.54
CA VAL A 145 -7.20 13.02 5.01
C VAL A 145 -8.20 13.84 4.17
N PRO A 146 -8.93 13.26 3.20
CA PRO A 146 -9.87 14.04 2.41
C PRO A 146 -11.10 14.49 3.19
N ALA A 147 -11.57 13.74 4.19
CA ALA A 147 -12.63 14.20 5.09
C ALA A 147 -12.22 15.46 5.87
N LYS A 148 -10.98 15.49 6.40
CA LYS A 148 -10.46 16.59 7.22
C LYS A 148 -10.05 17.82 6.41
N PHE A 149 -9.23 17.63 5.38
CA PHE A 149 -8.59 18.73 4.65
C PHE A 149 -9.36 19.14 3.39
N GLY A 150 -10.37 18.36 3.00
CA GLY A 150 -11.11 18.54 1.75
C GLY A 150 -10.36 17.96 0.55
N VAL A 151 -11.11 17.69 -0.51
CA VAL A 151 -10.63 16.99 -1.72
C VAL A 151 -9.39 17.64 -2.33
N ARG A 152 -9.41 18.96 -2.55
CA ARG A 152 -8.30 19.66 -3.20
C ARG A 152 -7.00 19.62 -2.40
N ASN A 153 -7.07 19.73 -1.07
CA ASN A 153 -5.88 19.62 -0.23
C ASN A 153 -5.43 18.17 -0.08
N ALA A 154 -6.34 17.20 -0.08
CA ALA A 154 -5.99 15.78 -0.12
C ALA A 154 -5.19 15.43 -1.38
N LEU A 155 -5.60 15.93 -2.56
CA LEU A 155 -4.83 15.77 -3.79
C LEU A 155 -3.44 16.42 -3.71
N ARG A 156 -3.30 17.57 -3.03
CA ARG A 156 -1.98 18.20 -2.79
C ARG A 156 -1.11 17.39 -1.84
N ILE A 157 -1.68 16.83 -0.77
CA ILE A 157 -0.96 15.96 0.17
C ILE A 157 -0.54 14.67 -0.53
N SER A 158 -1.43 14.06 -1.31
CA SER A 158 -1.11 12.90 -2.14
C SER A 158 0.01 13.21 -3.14
N LEU A 159 -0.02 14.37 -3.80
CA LEU A 159 1.04 14.83 -4.70
C LEU A 159 2.38 14.94 -3.97
N LEU A 160 2.39 15.55 -2.78
CA LEU A 160 3.58 15.63 -1.94
C LEU A 160 4.13 14.23 -1.61
N PHE A 161 3.27 13.28 -1.26
CA PHE A 161 3.68 11.91 -0.96
C PHE A 161 4.26 11.21 -2.20
N HIS A 162 3.67 11.39 -3.39
CA HIS A 162 4.21 10.85 -4.64
C HIS A 162 5.53 11.50 -5.07
N LEU A 163 5.70 12.80 -4.82
CA LEU A 163 6.98 13.50 -5.03
C LEU A 163 8.06 12.99 -4.06
N VAL A 164 7.73 12.80 -2.78
CA VAL A 164 8.65 12.21 -1.79
C VAL A 164 9.02 10.79 -2.20
N SER A 165 8.04 9.97 -2.56
CA SER A 165 8.23 8.60 -3.02
C SER A 165 9.15 8.53 -4.25
N THR A 166 8.92 9.36 -5.26
CA THR A 166 9.76 9.43 -6.46
C THR A 166 11.16 9.96 -6.13
N GLY A 167 11.27 10.94 -5.25
CA GLY A 167 12.55 11.44 -4.74
C GLY A 167 13.36 10.35 -4.02
N ILE A 168 12.70 9.47 -3.27
CA ILE A 168 13.33 8.31 -2.62
C ILE A 168 13.84 7.30 -3.66
N LEU A 169 13.10 7.03 -4.74
CA LEU A 169 13.60 6.19 -5.84
C LEU A 169 14.81 6.81 -6.55
N ILE A 170 14.77 8.11 -6.81
CA ILE A 170 15.92 8.83 -7.39
C ILE A 170 17.12 8.75 -6.44
N LEU A 171 16.91 8.93 -5.13
CA LEU A 171 17.95 8.77 -4.13
C LEU A 171 18.53 7.35 -4.15
N PHE A 172 17.67 6.32 -4.20
CA PHE A 172 18.11 4.93 -4.32
C PHE A 172 18.96 4.72 -5.58
N TYR A 173 18.53 5.24 -6.71
CA TYR A 173 19.29 5.20 -7.95
C TYR A 173 20.66 5.87 -7.81
N VAL A 174 20.73 7.12 -7.31
CA VAL A 174 21.99 7.85 -7.19
C VAL A 174 22.98 7.13 -6.26
N LEU A 175 22.50 6.60 -5.15
CA LEU A 175 23.34 5.91 -4.15
C LEU A 175 23.80 4.53 -4.63
N PHE A 176 23.01 3.84 -5.44
CA PHE A 176 23.21 2.42 -5.73
C PHE A 176 23.24 2.08 -7.23
N GLN A 177 23.38 3.08 -8.11
CA GLN A 177 23.47 2.85 -9.57
C GLN A 177 24.58 1.88 -9.96
N SER A 178 25.65 1.78 -9.17
CA SER A 178 26.75 0.83 -9.40
C SER A 178 26.39 -0.63 -9.14
N LEU A 179 25.24 -0.91 -8.51
CA LEU A 179 24.72 -2.27 -8.34
C LEU A 179 24.09 -2.81 -9.63
N PHE A 180 23.77 -1.94 -10.59
CA PHE A 180 23.05 -2.27 -11.81
C PHE A 180 24.02 -2.49 -12.96
N SER A 181 23.79 -3.54 -13.74
CA SER A 181 24.47 -3.79 -15.02
C SER A 181 24.15 -2.66 -16.01
N SER A 182 22.92 -2.15 -16.00
CA SER A 182 22.49 -0.97 -16.74
C SER A 182 21.72 0.01 -15.86
N ALA A 183 22.46 1.00 -15.34
CA ALA A 183 21.90 2.14 -14.63
C ALA A 183 20.85 2.90 -15.47
N PHE A 184 21.05 2.96 -16.79
CA PHE A 184 20.09 3.58 -17.71
C PHE A 184 18.74 2.86 -17.72
N MET A 185 18.71 1.53 -17.74
CA MET A 185 17.46 0.77 -17.73
C MET A 185 16.65 1.02 -16.47
N PHE A 186 17.30 0.94 -15.30
CA PHE A 186 16.62 1.24 -14.03
C PHE A 186 16.17 2.71 -13.96
N GLY A 187 17.02 3.66 -14.37
CA GLY A 187 16.68 5.09 -14.43
C GLY A 187 15.50 5.40 -15.34
N SER A 188 15.40 4.74 -16.50
CA SER A 188 14.25 4.87 -17.41
C SER A 188 12.95 4.38 -16.78
N GLY A 189 13.02 3.31 -15.97
CA GLY A 189 11.89 2.81 -15.18
C GLY A 189 11.39 3.84 -14.16
N ILE A 190 12.29 4.53 -13.46
CA ILE A 190 11.94 5.61 -12.54
C ILE A 190 11.22 6.74 -13.29
N ALA A 191 11.71 7.12 -14.48
CA ALA A 191 11.07 8.14 -15.30
C ALA A 191 9.64 7.72 -15.73
N ILE A 192 9.45 6.47 -16.14
CA ILE A 192 8.12 5.93 -16.47
C ILE A 192 7.19 5.96 -15.26
N ILE A 193 7.66 5.54 -14.08
CA ILE A 193 6.88 5.59 -12.83
C ILE A 193 6.47 7.03 -12.52
N ALA A 194 7.40 7.99 -12.63
CA ALA A 194 7.09 9.40 -12.40
C ALA A 194 6.01 9.92 -13.37
N LEU A 195 6.08 9.56 -14.65
CA LEU A 195 5.06 9.92 -15.65
C LEU A 195 3.69 9.29 -15.33
N LEU A 196 3.65 8.05 -14.86
CA LEU A 196 2.42 7.39 -14.42
C LEU A 196 1.79 8.12 -13.22
N LEU A 197 2.59 8.50 -12.22
CA LEU A 197 2.08 9.26 -11.06
C LEU A 197 1.61 10.67 -11.47
N ILE A 198 2.29 11.33 -12.41
CA ILE A 198 1.81 12.61 -12.97
C ILE A 198 0.47 12.42 -13.70
N TYR A 199 0.33 11.34 -14.47
CA TYR A 199 -0.90 11.02 -15.17
C TYR A 199 -2.07 10.76 -14.22
N GLU A 200 -1.82 10.00 -13.14
CA GLU A 200 -2.79 9.76 -12.06
C GLU A 200 -3.30 11.07 -11.46
N HIS A 201 -2.38 11.95 -11.06
CA HIS A 201 -2.73 13.27 -10.52
C HIS A 201 -3.50 14.10 -11.54
N LYS A 202 -3.09 14.11 -12.81
CA LYS A 202 -3.78 14.84 -13.88
C LYS A 202 -5.25 14.41 -14.01
N ILE A 203 -5.52 13.11 -13.97
CA ILE A 203 -6.91 12.59 -13.98
C ILE A 203 -7.66 13.14 -12.76
N CYS A 204 -7.14 12.90 -11.56
CA CYS A 204 -7.85 13.20 -10.32
C CYS A 204 -8.03 14.71 -10.04
N TYR A 205 -7.18 15.57 -10.62
CA TYR A 205 -7.40 17.01 -10.60
C TYR A 205 -8.47 17.49 -11.60
N SER A 206 -8.68 16.75 -12.69
CA SER A 206 -9.70 17.07 -13.70
C SER A 206 -11.07 16.48 -13.41
N ASP A 207 -11.13 15.28 -12.82
CA ASP A 207 -12.35 14.55 -12.52
C ASP A 207 -12.16 13.71 -11.25
N VAL A 208 -13.05 13.92 -10.29
CA VAL A 208 -13.10 13.20 -9.00
C VAL A 208 -14.28 12.24 -8.93
N SER A 209 -14.87 11.89 -10.08
CA SER A 209 -15.85 10.82 -10.19
C SER A 209 -15.26 9.49 -9.72
N GLU A 210 -16.12 8.60 -9.23
CA GLU A 210 -15.71 7.24 -8.83
C GLU A 210 -14.99 6.51 -9.97
N ALA A 211 -15.47 6.65 -11.21
CA ALA A 211 -14.82 6.05 -12.38
C ALA A 211 -13.41 6.60 -12.63
N ALA A 212 -13.21 7.92 -12.48
CA ALA A 212 -11.89 8.53 -12.62
C ALA A 212 -10.94 8.09 -11.51
N ILE A 213 -11.41 8.07 -10.25
CA ILE A 213 -10.61 7.63 -9.09
C ILE A 213 -10.26 6.14 -9.21
N GLN A 214 -11.19 5.28 -9.63
CA GLN A 214 -10.91 3.87 -9.86
C GLN A 214 -9.90 3.66 -10.98
N LYS A 215 -10.01 4.41 -12.08
CA LYS A 215 -9.02 4.35 -13.18
C LYS A 215 -7.63 4.76 -12.70
N ALA A 216 -7.54 5.88 -11.99
CA ALA A 216 -6.30 6.40 -11.41
C ALA A 216 -5.70 5.40 -10.40
N PHE A 217 -6.50 4.93 -9.45
CA PHE A 217 -6.06 4.02 -8.40
C PHE A 217 -5.69 2.63 -8.96
N PHE A 218 -6.60 1.93 -9.63
CA PHE A 218 -6.38 0.53 -10.01
C PHE A 218 -5.50 0.37 -11.24
N ALA A 219 -5.78 1.09 -12.33
CA ALA A 219 -5.05 0.86 -13.57
C ALA A 219 -3.62 1.41 -13.47
N THR A 220 -3.45 2.63 -12.95
CA THR A 220 -2.14 3.27 -12.92
C THR A 220 -1.22 2.65 -11.87
N ASN A 221 -1.68 2.42 -10.63
CA ASN A 221 -0.80 1.87 -9.59
C ASN A 221 -0.46 0.38 -9.78
N ALA A 222 -1.34 -0.41 -10.39
CA ALA A 222 -0.97 -1.77 -10.78
C ALA A 222 0.19 -1.77 -11.79
N ILE A 223 0.15 -0.85 -12.76
CA ILE A 223 1.23 -0.68 -13.76
C ILE A 223 2.51 -0.19 -13.09
N VAL A 224 2.45 0.74 -12.13
CA VAL A 224 3.65 1.22 -11.39
C VAL A 224 4.40 0.06 -10.74
N GLY A 225 3.70 -0.86 -10.08
CA GLY A 225 4.33 -2.04 -9.47
C GLY A 225 5.04 -2.94 -10.49
N VAL A 226 4.39 -3.20 -11.63
CA VAL A 226 4.98 -4.00 -12.72
C VAL A 226 6.17 -3.28 -13.36
N CYS A 227 6.08 -1.98 -13.62
CA CYS A 227 7.17 -1.17 -14.13
C CYS A 227 8.36 -1.16 -13.18
N PHE A 228 8.13 -1.05 -11.87
CA PHE A 228 9.20 -1.12 -10.87
C PHE A 228 9.91 -2.47 -10.89
N LEU A 229 9.16 -3.57 -10.93
CA LEU A 229 9.74 -4.92 -11.02
C LEU A 229 10.57 -5.10 -12.31
N LEU A 230 10.01 -4.71 -13.46
CA LEU A 230 10.72 -4.80 -14.73
C LEU A 230 11.97 -3.92 -14.76
N ALA A 231 11.89 -2.69 -14.25
CA ALA A 231 13.03 -1.79 -14.16
C ALA A 231 14.16 -2.37 -13.29
N LEU A 232 13.81 -2.99 -12.16
CA LEU A 232 14.79 -3.69 -11.32
C LEU A 232 15.44 -4.86 -12.05
N ILE A 233 14.66 -5.73 -12.67
CA ILE A 233 15.17 -6.91 -13.40
C ILE A 233 16.07 -6.46 -14.56
N LEU A 234 15.56 -5.58 -15.42
CA LEU A 234 16.29 -5.10 -16.59
C LEU A 234 17.56 -4.33 -16.20
N GLY A 235 17.50 -3.51 -15.15
CA GLY A 235 18.69 -2.80 -14.67
C GLY A 235 19.75 -3.73 -14.05
N LEU A 236 19.33 -4.77 -13.33
CA LEU A 236 20.26 -5.69 -12.67
C LEU A 236 20.92 -6.66 -13.66
N PHE A 237 20.20 -7.12 -14.69
CA PHE A 237 20.64 -8.24 -15.53
C PHE A 237 20.96 -7.90 -16.99
N LEU A 238 20.59 -6.73 -17.49
CA LEU A 238 20.93 -6.23 -18.83
C LEU A 238 21.78 -4.96 -18.72
#